data_AF-A0AA47E644-F1
#
_entry.id   AF-A0AA47E644-F1
#
_cell.length_a   1.000
_cell.length_b   1.000
_cell.length_c   1.000
_cell.angle_alpha   90.00
_cell.angle_beta   90.00
_cell.angle_gamma   90.00
#
_symmetry.space_group_name_H-M   'P 1'
#
loop_
_entity.id
_entity.type
_entity.pdbx_description
1 polymer ?
#
loop_
_entity_poly.entity_id
_entity_poly.type
_entity_poly.pdbx_seq_one_letter_code
_entity_poly.pdbx_strand_id
1 'polypeptide(L)'
;MPKVYLAGPFFTLEEPWVVGQARRDLKAMGLDVFSPYHDVGLGTAEDVVKKDFEGLRNCDVHFAIGDGLDSGTISRLVTPEL
;
A
#
# COMPACT_ATOMS: atom_id res chain seq x y z
N MET A 1 0.81 -15.62 9.73
CA MET A 1 0.91 -15.73 8.26
C MET A 1 1.68 -14.52 7.77
N PRO A 2 2.42 -14.58 6.64
CA PRO A 2 3.15 -13.41 6.15
C PRO A 2 2.18 -12.27 5.85
N LYS A 3 2.55 -11.06 6.29
CA LYS A 3 1.79 -9.84 6.07
C LYS A 3 2.42 -9.03 4.94
N VAL A 4 1.61 -8.71 3.93
CA VAL A 4 2.02 -7.97 2.74
C VAL A 4 1.58 -6.51 2.88
N TYR A 5 2.52 -5.60 2.69
CA TYR A 5 2.24 -4.20 2.44
C TYR A 5 2.05 -4.00 0.93
N LEU A 6 0.83 -3.69 0.51
CA LEU A 6 0.44 -3.48 -0.88
C LEU A 6 0.33 -1.97 -1.17
N ALA A 7 1.36 -1.43 -1.81
CA ALA A 7 1.35 -0.08 -2.37
C ALA A 7 0.90 -0.11 -3.84
N GLY A 8 0.25 0.96 -4.25
CA GLY A 8 -0.11 1.21 -5.64
C GLY A 8 -0.79 2.56 -5.75
N PRO A 9 -0.95 3.07 -6.97
CA PRO A 9 -1.54 4.38 -7.22
C PRO A 9 -3.06 4.36 -6.91
N PHE A 10 -3.62 5.52 -6.59
CA PHE A 10 -5.06 5.72 -6.34
C PHE A 10 -5.48 7.19 -6.56
N PHE A 11 -4.82 7.87 -7.49
CA PHE A 11 -5.06 9.26 -7.89
C PHE A 11 -6.11 9.39 -8.99
N THR A 12 -6.25 8.36 -9.85
CA THR A 12 -7.28 8.28 -10.89
C THR A 12 -8.37 7.27 -10.53
N LEU A 13 -9.41 7.15 -11.36
CA LEU A 13 -10.56 6.28 -11.07
C LEU A 13 -10.23 4.80 -11.28
N GLU A 14 -9.36 4.51 -12.25
CA GLU A 14 -8.96 3.18 -12.67
C GLU A 14 -7.94 2.52 -11.73
N GLU A 15 -7.06 3.32 -11.13
CA GLU A 15 -5.96 2.84 -10.30
C GLU A 15 -6.44 2.06 -9.05
N PRO A 16 -7.45 2.51 -8.28
CA PRO A 16 -8.01 1.73 -7.17
C PRO A 16 -8.53 0.35 -7.56
N TRP A 17 -8.99 0.18 -8.81
CA TRP A 17 -9.45 -1.13 -9.28
C TRP A 17 -8.31 -2.14 -9.33
N VAL A 18 -7.15 -1.74 -9.86
CA VAL A 18 -5.95 -2.57 -9.96
C VAL A 18 -5.43 -2.92 -8.55
N VAL A 19 -5.35 -1.94 -7.65
CA VAL A 19 -4.95 -2.17 -6.25
C VAL A 19 -5.92 -3.11 -5.54
N GLY A 20 -7.23 -2.91 -5.74
CA GLY A 20 -8.27 -3.76 -5.18
C GLY A 20 -8.21 -5.20 -5.70
N GLN A 21 -7.89 -5.40 -6.99
CA GLN A 21 -7.73 -6.72 -7.59
C GLN A 21 -6.51 -7.45 -7.02
N ALA A 22 -5.35 -6.79 -6.98
CA ALA A 22 -4.14 -7.35 -6.37
C ALA A 22 -4.37 -7.75 -4.91
N ARG A 23 -5.07 -6.91 -4.13
CA ARG A 23 -5.44 -7.23 -2.74
C ARG A 23 -6.30 -8.48 -2.63
N ARG A 24 -7.30 -8.64 -3.52
CA ARG A 24 -8.16 -9.83 -3.52
C ARG A 24 -7.37 -11.09 -3.81
N ASP A 25 -6.48 -11.05 -4.80
CA ASP A 25 -5.69 -12.21 -5.21
C ASP A 25 -4.69 -12.63 -4.12
N LEU A 26 -3.97 -11.66 -3.52
CA LEU A 26 -3.07 -11.93 -2.39
C LEU A 26 -3.81 -12.52 -1.18
N LYS A 27 -5.01 -12.03 -0.88
CA LYS A 27 -5.85 -12.61 0.19
C LYS A 27 -6.34 -14.01 -0.16
N ALA A 28 -6.70 -14.26 -1.43
CA ALA A 28 -7.12 -15.59 -1.89
C ALA A 28 -5.98 -16.62 -1.80
N MET A 29 -4.72 -16.19 -1.90
CA MET A 29 -3.54 -17.02 -1.62
C MET A 29 -3.35 -17.31 -0.12
N GLY A 30 -4.19 -16.74 0.76
CA GLY A 30 -4.04 -16.84 2.20
C GLY A 30 -2.89 -15.97 2.71
N LEU A 31 -2.78 -14.73 2.27
CA LEU A 31 -1.87 -13.74 2.86
C LEU A 31 -2.67 -12.69 3.63
N ASP A 32 -2.08 -12.17 4.70
CA ASP A 32 -2.60 -10.97 5.34
C ASP A 32 -2.13 -9.76 4.53
N VAL A 33 -3.03 -8.84 4.19
CA VAL A 33 -2.71 -7.72 3.28
C VAL A 33 -3.15 -6.40 3.89
N PHE A 34 -2.18 -5.52 4.10
CA PHE A 34 -2.36 -4.10 4.38
C PHE A 34 -2.17 -3.29 3.10
N SER A 35 -3.01 -2.30 2.85
CA SER A 35 -2.87 -1.38 1.73
C SER A 35 -3.20 0.04 2.19
N PRO A 36 -2.38 1.06 1.87
CA PRO A 36 -2.63 2.43 2.31
C PRO A 36 -4.02 2.93 1.92
N TYR A 37 -4.43 2.64 0.68
CA TYR A 37 -5.75 2.98 0.15
C TYR A 37 -6.91 2.36 0.97
N HIS A 38 -6.72 1.15 1.51
CA HIS A 38 -7.79 0.40 2.17
C HIS A 38 -7.81 0.58 3.69
N ASP A 39 -6.63 0.75 4.32
CA ASP A 39 -6.47 0.50 5.76
C ASP A 39 -6.04 1.75 6.57
N VAL A 40 -5.58 2.84 5.92
CA VAL A 40 -5.17 4.08 6.62
C VAL A 40 -6.38 4.96 7.00
N GLY A 41 -7.39 4.99 6.14
CA GLY A 41 -8.62 5.78 6.33
C GLY A 41 -8.40 7.30 6.22
N LEU A 42 -9.40 8.07 6.64
CA LEU A 42 -9.35 9.54 6.66
C LEU A 42 -8.75 10.05 7.99
N GLY A 43 -8.02 11.17 7.93
CA GLY A 43 -7.39 11.80 9.09
C GLY A 43 -6.59 13.06 8.70
N THR A 44 -5.86 13.62 9.66
CA THR A 44 -4.87 14.67 9.34
C THR A 44 -3.74 14.09 8.48
N ALA A 45 -2.98 14.95 7.81
CA ALA A 45 -1.82 14.52 7.05
C ALA A 45 -0.83 13.76 7.94
N GLU A 46 -0.55 14.24 9.16
CA GLU A 46 0.33 13.53 10.09
C GLU A 46 -0.20 12.15 10.48
N ASP A 47 -1.51 12.03 10.76
CA ASP A 47 -2.11 10.76 11.17
C ASP A 47 -2.09 9.72 10.03
N VAL A 48 -2.40 10.16 8.82
CA VAL A 48 -2.40 9.33 7.61
C VAL A 48 -0.98 8.82 7.34
N VAL A 49 0.00 9.72 7.34
CA VAL A 49 1.41 9.38 7.12
C VAL A 49 1.91 8.40 8.18
N LYS A 50 1.59 8.65 9.46
CA LYS A 50 1.99 7.77 10.55
C LYS A 50 1.43 6.36 10.41
N LYS A 51 0.12 6.22 10.17
CA LYS A 51 -0.52 4.90 9.98
C LYS A 51 0.04 4.14 8.79
N ASP A 52 0.34 4.86 7.72
CA ASP A 52 0.93 4.27 6.53
C ASP A 52 2.33 3.71 6.81
N PHE A 53 3.20 4.50 7.45
CA PHE A 53 4.53 4.04 7.86
C PHE A 53 4.48 2.89 8.88
N GLU A 54 3.53 2.91 9.81
CA GLU A 54 3.30 1.79 10.73
C GLU A 54 2.89 0.53 9.95
N GLY A 55 2.05 0.68 8.92
CA GLY A 55 1.70 -0.40 8.01
C GLY A 55 2.92 -0.96 7.28
N LEU A 56 3.75 -0.09 6.70
CA LEU A 56 4.97 -0.45 5.99
C LEU A 56 5.95 -1.23 6.87
N ARG A 57 6.20 -0.74 8.09
CA ARG A 57 7.14 -1.36 9.04
C ARG A 57 6.66 -2.71 9.61
N ASN A 58 5.35 -2.89 9.75
CA ASN A 58 4.78 -4.08 10.37
C ASN A 58 4.47 -5.22 9.37
N CYS A 59 4.90 -5.08 8.11
CA CYS A 59 4.70 -6.11 7.08
C CYS A 59 6.01 -6.82 6.75
N ASP A 60 5.92 -8.12 6.43
CA ASP A 60 7.05 -8.99 6.11
C ASP A 60 7.50 -8.83 4.65
N VAL A 61 6.58 -8.48 3.76
CA VAL A 61 6.80 -8.34 2.32
C VAL A 61 6.21 -7.02 1.84
N HIS A 62 6.97 -6.27 1.04
CA HIS A 62 6.48 -5.06 0.38
C HIS A 62 6.24 -5.36 -1.10
N PHE A 63 5.00 -5.13 -1.55
CA PHE A 63 4.55 -5.35 -2.92
C PHE A 63 4.03 -4.02 -3.47
N ALA A 64 4.65 -3.50 -4.53
CA ALA A 64 4.24 -2.26 -5.17
C ALA A 64 3.79 -2.48 -6.61
N ILE A 65 2.71 -1.81 -6.97
CA ILE A 65 2.24 -1.69 -8.34
C ILE A 65 2.83 -0.40 -8.91
N GLY A 66 3.87 -0.52 -9.73
CA GLY A 66 4.58 0.60 -10.34
C GLY A 66 3.97 1.04 -11.67
N ASP A 67 2.68 1.40 -11.68
CA ASP A 67 2.04 1.97 -12.87
C ASP A 67 2.34 3.48 -12.99
N GLY A 68 2.48 3.98 -14.22
CA GLY A 68 2.58 5.41 -14.52
C GLY A 68 3.80 6.18 -13.96
N LEU A 69 4.86 5.51 -13.47
CA LEU A 69 5.99 6.15 -12.74
C LEU A 69 5.50 6.93 -11.50
N ASP A 70 4.56 6.38 -10.74
CA ASP A 70 4.17 6.96 -9.45
C ASP A 70 5.38 7.02 -8.49
N SER A 71 6.00 8.19 -8.44
CA SER A 71 7.14 8.48 -7.58
C SER A 71 6.80 8.34 -6.10
N GLY A 72 5.53 8.47 -5.71
CA GLY A 72 5.06 8.23 -4.36
C GLY A 72 5.19 6.75 -3.96
N THR A 73 4.76 5.84 -4.84
CA THR A 73 4.90 4.40 -4.64
C THR A 73 6.37 3.97 -4.59
N ILE A 74 7.21 4.50 -5.49
CA ILE A 74 8.65 4.17 -5.53
C ILE A 74 9.39 4.77 -4.33
N SER A 75 9.15 6.04 -3.99
CA SER A 75 9.78 6.71 -2.84
C SER A 75 9.50 5.97 -1.55
N ARG A 76 8.28 5.46 -1.36
CA ARG A 76 7.88 4.77 -0.13
C ARG A 76 8.56 3.42 0.08
N LEU A 77 8.87 2.68 -1.00
CA LEU A 77 9.64 1.43 -0.90
C LEU A 77 11.14 1.65 -0.81
N VAL A 78 11.66 2.62 -1.56
CA VAL A 78 13.11 2.84 -1.68
C VAL A 78 13.65 3.67 -0.51
N THR A 79 12.80 4.46 0.15
CA THR A 79 13.20 5.28 1.30
C THR A 79 12.14 5.24 2.40
N PRO A 80 12.14 4.17 3.23
CA PRO A 80 11.15 3.99 4.31
C PRO A 80 11.25 5.02 5.46
N GLU A 81 12.19 5.97 5.38
CA GLU A 81 12.58 6.89 6.46
C GLU A 81 12.48 8.38 6.07
N LEU A 82 12.01 8.68 4.84
CA LEU A 82 11.70 10.04 4.36
C LEU A 82 10.19 10.17 4.13
#